data_AF-A0A956L299-F1
#
_entry.id   AF-A0A956L299-F1
#
_cell.length_a   1.000
_cell.length_b   1.000
_cell.length_c   1.000
_cell.angle_alpha   90.00
_cell.angle_beta   90.00
_cell.angle_gamma   90.00
#
_symmetry.space_group_name_H-M   'P 1'
#
loop_
_entity.id
_entity.type
_entity.pdbx_description
1 polymer ?
#
loop_
_entity_poly.entity_id
_entity_poly.type
_entity_poly.pdbx_seq_one_letter_code
_entity_poly.pdbx_strand_id
1 'polypeptide(L)'
;MSIARHRTLFIVTGVAAWLGGLATAFAVSSCDIDSCAMDPDDPLCQPEPVPRDGIDETIQNPPAPPPECDYASRPSVHVVPARRFDDTYQVVDVDAVWFQHGGQTFEARCVTDDGRCLGAWMAGYELEGRIEVSTEFCDTVVSQAIEVGRTADGCHVQTEYMLLEVSTTGCLTAEQPDVAPPPPPGPASGPWSLITPPAAG
;
A
#
# COMPACT_ATOMS: atom_id res chain seq x y z
N MET A 1 -20.18 -30.60 15.80
CA MET A 1 -19.04 -30.82 14.87
C MET A 1 -19.01 -29.62 13.93
N SER A 2 -18.00 -28.75 14.05
CA SER A 2 -17.85 -27.54 13.23
C SER A 2 -16.70 -27.76 12.26
N ILE A 3 -16.94 -27.64 10.96
CA ILE A 3 -15.92 -27.79 9.92
C ILE A 3 -15.30 -26.41 9.70
N ALA A 4 -14.08 -26.21 10.18
CA ALA A 4 -13.31 -25.00 9.92
C ALA A 4 -12.90 -24.97 8.43
N ARG A 5 -13.40 -24.00 7.67
CA ARG A 5 -12.90 -23.70 6.32
C ARG A 5 -11.59 -22.91 6.44
N HIS A 6 -10.47 -23.54 6.13
CA HIS A 6 -9.21 -22.84 5.90
C HIS A 6 -9.29 -22.09 4.56
N ARG A 7 -9.13 -20.77 4.60
CA ARG A 7 -8.89 -19.93 3.41
C ARG A 7 -7.37 -19.80 3.27
N THR A 8 -6.81 -20.42 2.23
CA THR A 8 -5.39 -20.30 1.91
C THR A 8 -5.20 -19.14 0.94
N LEU A 9 -4.45 -18.11 1.37
CA LEU A 9 -4.02 -16.99 0.54
C LEU A 9 -2.67 -17.36 -0.08
N PHE A 10 -2.56 -17.28 -1.41
CA PHE A 10 -1.29 -17.45 -2.13
C PHE A 10 -0.85 -16.10 -2.67
N ILE A 11 0.31 -15.61 -2.24
CA ILE A 11 0.97 -14.43 -2.81
C ILE A 11 2.11 -14.94 -3.69
N VAL A 12 1.98 -14.72 -5.00
CA VAL A 12 3.01 -15.08 -5.97
C VAL A 12 4.03 -13.94 -6.03
N THR A 13 5.22 -14.14 -5.46
CA THR A 13 6.37 -13.24 -5.63
C THR A 13 7.30 -13.81 -6.70
N GLY A 14 7.50 -13.04 -7.77
CA GLY A 14 8.38 -13.41 -8.88
C GLY A 14 9.09 -12.18 -9.43
N VAL A 15 10.41 -12.31 -9.62
CA VAL A 15 11.40 -11.25 -9.98
C VAL A 15 11.29 -10.84 -11.46
N ALA A 16 10.08 -10.69 -11.98
CA ALA A 16 9.81 -10.34 -13.38
C ALA A 16 8.71 -9.27 -13.49
N ALA A 17 8.81 -8.21 -12.69
CA ALA A 17 7.83 -7.13 -12.66
C ALA A 17 7.86 -6.19 -13.90
N TRP A 18 8.82 -6.36 -14.83
CA TRP A 18 8.97 -5.46 -15.99
C TRP A 18 8.42 -5.98 -17.32
N LEU A 19 7.94 -7.24 -17.39
CA LEU A 19 7.33 -7.81 -18.60
C LEU A 19 5.95 -8.47 -18.34
N GLY A 20 5.34 -8.22 -17.17
CA GLY A 20 4.13 -8.90 -16.70
C GLY A 20 2.81 -8.12 -16.86
N GLY A 21 2.77 -7.05 -17.66
CA GLY A 21 1.61 -6.15 -17.78
C GLY A 21 0.36 -6.70 -18.50
N LEU A 22 0.21 -8.02 -18.68
CA LEU A 22 -0.95 -8.63 -19.36
C LEU A 22 -1.51 -9.93 -18.74
N ALA A 23 -1.05 -10.36 -17.56
CA ALA A 23 -1.41 -11.70 -17.04
C ALA A 23 -2.07 -11.76 -15.64
N THR A 24 -2.51 -10.65 -15.05
CA THR A 24 -3.24 -10.67 -13.76
C THR A 24 -4.67 -10.18 -13.91
N ALA A 25 -5.46 -10.96 -14.63
CA ALA A 25 -6.92 -10.81 -14.70
C ALA A 25 -7.65 -12.14 -14.44
N PHE A 26 -7.16 -13.05 -13.59
CA PHE A 26 -7.95 -14.21 -13.16
C PHE A 26 -7.60 -14.63 -11.74
N ALA A 27 -8.20 -13.97 -10.75
CA ALA A 27 -8.20 -14.52 -9.39
C ALA A 27 -9.35 -14.03 -8.49
N VAL A 28 -10.51 -13.58 -9.01
CA VAL A 28 -11.72 -13.46 -8.17
C VAL A 28 -13.01 -13.64 -9.00
N SER A 29 -13.38 -14.89 -9.26
CA SER A 29 -14.79 -15.31 -9.33
C SER A 29 -14.85 -16.83 -9.21
N SER A 30 -15.09 -17.30 -7.99
CA SER A 30 -15.53 -18.66 -7.74
C SER A 30 -17.06 -18.65 -7.77
N CYS A 31 -17.61 -18.75 -8.97
CA CYS A 31 -18.95 -19.26 -9.22
C CYS A 31 -18.80 -20.27 -10.36
N ASP A 32 -19.22 -21.50 -10.09
CA ASP A 32 -19.13 -22.70 -10.95
C ASP A 32 -19.30 -22.43 -12.45
N ILE A 33 -18.30 -22.79 -13.26
CA ILE A 33 -18.44 -22.91 -14.71
C ILE A 33 -18.32 -24.37 -15.20
N ASP A 34 -18.30 -25.33 -14.27
CA ASP A 34 -18.34 -26.77 -14.53
C ASP A 34 -19.69 -27.26 -15.11
N SER A 35 -20.45 -26.39 -15.81
CA SER A 35 -21.65 -26.76 -16.57
C SER A 35 -21.51 -26.58 -18.09
N CYS A 36 -20.33 -26.25 -18.61
CA CYS A 36 -20.08 -26.25 -20.05
C CYS A 36 -18.92 -27.18 -20.41
N ALA A 37 -19.06 -28.46 -20.11
CA ALA A 37 -18.39 -29.49 -20.90
C ALA A 37 -19.08 -29.55 -22.28
N MET A 38 -18.76 -28.58 -23.15
CA MET A 38 -19.07 -28.70 -24.57
C MET A 38 -18.06 -29.68 -25.15
N ASP A 39 -18.58 -30.81 -25.64
CA ASP A 39 -17.86 -31.77 -26.45
C ASP A 39 -17.28 -31.02 -27.67
N PRO A 40 -15.94 -30.93 -27.82
CA PRO A 40 -15.32 -30.20 -28.92
C PRO A 40 -15.63 -30.82 -30.30
N ASP A 41 -16.21 -32.03 -30.32
CA ASP A 41 -16.57 -32.76 -31.53
C ASP A 41 -18.08 -32.77 -31.82
N ASP A 42 -18.91 -31.96 -31.13
CA ASP A 42 -20.35 -31.88 -31.46
C ASP A 42 -20.57 -31.13 -32.81
N PRO A 43 -21.00 -31.82 -33.88
CA PRO A 43 -21.20 -31.22 -35.20
C PRO A 43 -22.37 -30.20 -35.22
N LEU A 44 -23.17 -30.12 -34.16
CA LEU A 44 -24.27 -29.14 -34.03
C LEU A 44 -23.81 -27.78 -33.48
N CYS A 45 -22.57 -27.67 -32.99
CA CYS A 45 -21.98 -26.42 -32.51
C CYS A 45 -21.03 -25.74 -33.51
N GLN A 46 -21.01 -26.19 -34.77
CA GLN A 46 -20.30 -25.45 -35.81
C GLN A 46 -21.15 -24.26 -36.26
N PRO A 47 -20.73 -22.99 -36.04
CA PRO A 47 -21.41 -21.88 -36.67
C PRO A 47 -21.39 -22.10 -38.19
N GLU A 48 -22.56 -22.09 -38.83
CA GLU A 48 -22.65 -22.20 -40.27
C GLU A 48 -21.68 -21.19 -40.92
N PRO A 49 -20.83 -21.61 -41.87
CA PRO A 49 -19.96 -20.68 -42.57
C PRO A 49 -20.85 -19.73 -43.37
N VAL A 50 -21.07 -18.54 -42.84
CA VAL A 50 -21.78 -17.47 -43.54
C VAL A 50 -21.00 -17.19 -44.82
N PRO A 51 -21.60 -17.35 -46.01
CA PRO A 51 -20.96 -17.00 -47.26
C PRO A 51 -20.60 -15.51 -47.23
N ARG A 52 -19.32 -15.20 -47.11
CA ARG A 52 -18.79 -13.84 -47.28
C ARG A 52 -18.78 -13.50 -48.77
N ASP A 53 -19.97 -13.32 -49.33
CA ASP A 53 -20.14 -12.76 -50.65
C ASP A 53 -19.99 -11.24 -50.57
N GLY A 54 -18.81 -10.75 -50.98
CA GLY A 54 -18.67 -9.45 -51.62
C GLY A 54 -18.93 -8.19 -50.80
N ILE A 55 -18.65 -8.17 -49.50
CA ILE A 55 -18.52 -6.89 -48.78
C ILE A 55 -17.12 -6.30 -49.03
N ASP A 56 -17.11 -5.22 -49.81
CA ASP A 56 -16.01 -4.28 -49.98
C ASP A 56 -15.36 -3.98 -48.62
N GLU A 57 -14.14 -4.49 -48.39
CA GLU A 57 -13.37 -4.35 -47.13
C GLU A 57 -12.88 -2.91 -46.88
N THR A 58 -13.46 -1.92 -47.58
CA THR A 58 -13.10 -0.50 -47.47
C THR A 58 -14.12 0.31 -46.68
N ILE A 59 -14.89 -0.31 -45.76
CA ILE A 59 -15.54 0.47 -44.69
C ILE A 59 -14.46 0.80 -43.66
N GLN A 60 -13.68 1.85 -43.93
CA GLN A 60 -12.91 2.52 -42.90
C GLN A 60 -13.91 3.05 -41.87
N ASN A 61 -14.09 2.30 -40.78
CA ASN A 61 -14.78 2.84 -39.62
C ASN A 61 -14.09 4.18 -39.30
N PRO A 62 -14.84 5.30 -39.25
CA PRO A 62 -14.24 6.56 -38.85
C PRO A 62 -13.53 6.34 -37.51
N PRO A 63 -12.35 6.93 -37.30
CA PRO A 63 -11.66 6.82 -36.03
C PRO A 63 -12.66 7.21 -34.94
N ALA A 64 -12.81 6.34 -33.93
CA ALA A 64 -13.67 6.63 -32.80
C ALA A 64 -13.30 8.03 -32.27
N PRO A 65 -14.30 8.87 -31.90
CA PRO A 65 -13.98 10.14 -31.27
C PRO A 65 -13.07 9.87 -30.07
N PRO A 66 -12.13 10.78 -29.76
CA PRO A 66 -11.25 10.61 -28.62
C PRO A 66 -12.12 10.39 -27.37
N PRO A 67 -11.73 9.45 -26.48
CA PRO A 67 -12.50 9.22 -25.26
C PRO A 67 -12.59 10.54 -24.49
N GLU A 68 -13.82 10.91 -24.10
CA GLU A 68 -14.01 12.04 -23.19
C GLU A 68 -13.39 11.66 -21.85
N CYS A 69 -12.36 12.40 -21.43
CA CYS A 69 -11.72 12.17 -20.14
C CYS A 69 -12.75 12.42 -19.03
N ASP A 70 -12.80 11.53 -18.05
CA ASP A 70 -13.60 11.77 -16.86
C ASP A 70 -12.94 12.84 -15.97
N TYR A 71 -13.73 13.52 -15.15
CA TYR A 71 -13.23 14.59 -14.26
C TYR A 71 -12.75 14.06 -12.90
N ALA A 72 -12.75 12.74 -12.67
CA ALA A 72 -12.37 12.18 -11.39
C ALA A 72 -10.85 12.13 -11.26
N SER A 73 -10.31 12.77 -10.24
CA SER A 73 -8.89 12.69 -9.92
C SER A 73 -8.54 11.33 -9.33
N ARG A 74 -7.49 10.70 -9.86
CA ARG A 74 -6.98 9.40 -9.41
C ARG A 74 -5.74 9.59 -8.53
N PRO A 75 -5.57 8.78 -7.48
CA PRO A 75 -4.34 8.80 -6.71
C PRO A 75 -3.17 8.36 -7.58
N SER A 76 -2.02 9.01 -7.43
CA SER A 76 -0.81 8.59 -8.15
C SER A 76 -0.23 7.31 -7.57
N VAL A 77 -0.20 7.19 -6.23
CA VAL A 77 0.32 6.00 -5.55
C VAL A 77 -0.58 5.61 -4.37
N HIS A 78 -0.97 4.34 -4.33
CA HIS A 78 -1.48 3.68 -3.14
C HIS A 78 -0.32 3.05 -2.37
N VAL A 79 -0.15 3.47 -1.12
CA VAL A 79 0.98 3.06 -0.27
C VAL A 79 0.45 2.23 0.89
N VAL A 80 1.06 1.07 1.12
CA VAL A 80 0.79 0.22 2.28
C VAL A 80 2.12 -0.01 3.02
N PRO A 81 2.34 0.68 4.15
CA PRO A 81 3.45 0.39 5.05
C PRO A 81 3.30 -1.01 5.62
N ALA A 82 4.31 -1.85 5.45
CA ALA A 82 4.27 -3.21 5.93
C ALA A 82 5.64 -3.65 6.44
N ARG A 83 5.66 -4.51 7.45
CA ARG A 83 6.89 -5.21 7.85
C ARG A 83 6.88 -6.61 7.28
N ARG A 84 8.06 -7.10 6.91
CA ARG A 84 8.24 -8.50 6.57
C ARG A 84 8.32 -9.35 7.84
N PHE A 85 7.52 -10.41 7.90
CA PHE A 85 7.57 -11.42 8.94
C PHE A 85 7.63 -12.79 8.27
N ASP A 86 8.81 -13.42 8.33
CA ASP A 86 9.16 -14.62 7.57
C ASP A 86 8.94 -14.45 6.04
N ASP A 87 7.99 -15.18 5.47
CA ASP A 87 7.57 -15.16 4.07
C ASP A 87 6.29 -14.35 3.83
N THR A 88 5.80 -13.64 4.85
CA THR A 88 4.58 -12.83 4.78
C THR A 88 4.86 -11.34 5.06
N TYR A 89 3.91 -10.50 4.64
CA TYR A 89 3.89 -9.08 4.95
C TYR A 89 2.74 -8.77 5.90
N GLN A 90 3.03 -8.04 6.97
CA GLN A 90 2.03 -7.54 7.92
C GLN A 90 1.96 -6.03 7.81
N VAL A 91 0.78 -5.49 7.55
CA VAL A 91 0.53 -4.05 7.56
C VAL A 91 0.89 -3.50 8.94
N VAL A 92 1.64 -2.40 8.96
CA VAL A 92 1.97 -1.69 10.19
C VAL A 92 1.20 -0.38 10.23
N ASP A 93 0.81 0.01 11.44
CA ASP A 93 0.29 1.34 11.68
C ASP A 93 1.48 2.30 11.81
N VAL A 94 1.44 3.40 11.07
CA VAL A 94 2.46 4.45 11.06
C VAL A 94 1.76 5.78 11.27
N ASP A 95 2.42 6.71 11.94
CA ASP A 95 1.80 8.01 12.26
C ASP A 95 1.60 8.87 11.02
N ALA A 96 2.53 8.80 10.06
CA ALA A 96 2.48 9.57 8.84
C ALA A 96 3.21 8.88 7.68
N VAL A 97 2.71 9.14 6.47
CA VAL A 97 3.41 8.87 5.22
C VAL A 97 3.55 10.21 4.50
N TRP A 98 4.75 10.51 3.99
CA TRP A 98 5.00 11.68 3.15
C TRP A 98 5.53 11.26 1.80
N PHE A 99 5.45 12.16 0.83
CA PHE A 99 6.01 11.95 -0.49
C PHE A 99 6.67 13.20 -1.03
N GLN A 100 7.74 13.03 -1.79
CA GLN A 100 8.42 14.08 -2.51
C GLN A 100 8.06 14.03 -4.00
N HIS A 101 7.68 15.18 -4.54
CA HIS A 101 7.44 15.35 -5.97
C HIS A 101 7.81 16.78 -6.38
N GLY A 102 8.48 16.95 -7.53
CA GLY A 102 8.92 18.27 -8.00
C GLY A 102 9.86 19.01 -7.02
N GLY A 103 10.60 18.28 -6.19
CA GLY A 103 11.49 18.86 -5.17
C GLY A 103 10.79 19.34 -3.89
N GLN A 104 9.48 19.13 -3.75
CA GLN A 104 8.70 19.50 -2.58
C GLN A 104 8.18 18.27 -1.85
N THR A 105 8.05 18.36 -0.53
CA THR A 105 7.52 17.28 0.33
C THR A 105 6.08 17.58 0.74
N PHE A 106 5.23 16.57 0.65
CA PHE A 106 3.80 16.63 0.98
C PHE A 106 3.43 15.45 1.87
N GLU A 107 2.39 15.61 2.69
CA GLU A 107 1.83 14.50 3.46
C GLU A 107 0.86 13.70 2.60
N ALA A 108 0.95 12.38 2.65
CA ALA A 108 -0.01 11.49 2.02
C ALA A 108 -1.31 11.44 2.83
N ARG A 109 -2.43 11.15 2.16
CA ARG A 109 -3.73 11.06 2.82
C ARG A 109 -4.01 9.62 3.24
N CYS A 110 -4.23 9.36 4.52
CA CYS A 110 -4.70 8.03 4.94
C CYS A 110 -6.11 7.75 4.40
N VAL A 111 -6.32 6.51 3.94
CA VAL A 111 -7.62 5.92 3.65
C VAL A 111 -8.28 5.53 4.96
N THR A 112 -9.43 6.17 5.26
CA THR A 112 -10.11 5.99 6.54
C THR A 112 -11.45 5.29 6.42
N ASP A 113 -11.81 4.55 7.47
CA ASP A 113 -13.14 3.99 7.71
C ASP A 113 -13.57 4.35 9.14
N ASP A 114 -14.76 4.93 9.31
CA ASP A 114 -15.23 5.49 10.58
C ASP A 114 -14.20 6.41 11.29
N GLY A 115 -13.42 7.15 10.51
CA GLY A 115 -12.38 8.06 11.02
C GLY A 115 -11.08 7.38 11.47
N ARG A 116 -10.95 6.07 11.31
CA ARG A 116 -9.72 5.31 11.60
C ARG A 116 -8.93 5.03 10.34
N CYS A 117 -7.61 5.14 10.42
CA CYS A 117 -6.73 4.81 9.32
C CYS A 117 -6.74 3.29 9.06
N LEU A 118 -6.93 2.87 7.80
CA LEU A 118 -6.97 1.45 7.40
C LEU A 118 -5.58 0.87 7.08
N GLY A 119 -4.50 1.58 7.44
CA GLY A 119 -3.13 1.18 7.08
C GLY A 119 -2.79 1.34 5.60
N ALA A 120 -3.59 2.10 4.85
CA ALA A 120 -3.37 2.44 3.45
C ALA A 120 -3.39 3.95 3.25
N TRP A 121 -2.52 4.45 2.38
CA TRP A 121 -2.30 5.87 2.15
C TRP A 121 -2.34 6.21 0.66
N MET A 122 -2.74 7.42 0.32
CA MET A 122 -2.76 7.96 -1.04
C MET A 122 -1.75 9.10 -1.15
N ALA A 123 -0.71 8.89 -1.96
CA ALA A 123 0.31 9.91 -2.24
C ALA A 123 0.04 10.55 -3.61
N GLY A 124 -0.30 11.84 -3.58
CA GLY A 124 -0.58 12.63 -4.78
C GLY A 124 -1.91 12.28 -5.48
N TYR A 125 -2.38 13.20 -6.31
CA TYR A 125 -3.48 12.98 -7.25
C TYR A 125 -3.06 13.53 -8.60
N GLU A 126 -3.18 12.73 -9.66
CA GLU A 126 -2.81 13.12 -11.03
C GLU A 126 -1.38 13.66 -11.16
N LEU A 127 -0.46 13.19 -10.31
CA LEU A 127 0.99 13.47 -10.40
C LEU A 127 1.68 12.41 -11.25
N GLU A 128 2.41 12.84 -12.27
CA GLU A 128 3.20 12.02 -13.20
C GLU A 128 4.69 12.11 -12.87
N GLY A 129 5.44 11.04 -13.12
CA GLY A 129 6.89 10.97 -12.97
C GLY A 129 7.33 10.34 -11.64
N ARG A 130 8.57 10.61 -11.24
CA ARG A 130 9.17 10.04 -10.04
C ARG A 130 8.52 10.61 -8.78
N ILE A 131 8.06 9.71 -7.91
CA ILE A 131 7.52 10.03 -6.58
C ILE A 131 8.30 9.22 -5.56
N GLU A 132 8.95 9.92 -4.62
CA GLU A 132 9.64 9.28 -3.49
C GLU A 132 8.73 9.30 -2.27
N VAL A 133 8.24 8.15 -1.86
CA VAL A 133 7.38 7.98 -0.69
C VAL A 133 8.25 7.59 0.50
N SER A 134 8.00 8.17 1.67
CA SER A 134 8.67 7.74 2.89
C SER A 134 7.74 7.73 4.10
N THR A 135 8.17 7.02 5.14
CA THR A 135 7.54 6.97 6.46
C THR A 135 8.62 6.80 7.51
N GLU A 136 8.30 7.14 8.75
CA GLU A 136 9.15 6.86 9.91
C GLU A 136 8.52 5.73 10.71
N PHE A 137 9.35 4.75 11.05
CA PHE A 137 8.96 3.63 11.88
C PHE A 137 10.12 3.22 12.77
N CYS A 138 9.91 3.21 14.09
CA CYS A 138 10.94 2.93 15.09
C CYS A 138 12.23 3.75 14.89
N ASP A 139 12.06 5.08 14.86
CA ASP A 139 13.13 6.09 14.70
C ASP A 139 13.96 5.93 13.41
N THR A 140 13.46 5.16 12.45
CA THR A 140 14.10 4.94 11.15
C THR A 140 13.20 5.45 10.04
N VAL A 141 13.75 6.32 9.19
CA VAL A 141 13.08 6.75 7.97
C VAL A 141 13.33 5.72 6.87
N VAL A 142 12.24 5.24 6.27
CA VAL A 142 12.27 4.35 5.11
C VAL A 142 11.69 5.09 3.92
N SER A 143 12.45 5.15 2.84
CA SER A 143 12.07 5.83 1.59
C SER A 143 12.14 4.87 0.40
N GLN A 144 11.14 4.93 -0.47
CA GLN A 144 11.10 4.18 -1.71
C GLN A 144 10.53 5.06 -2.82
N ALA A 145 11.16 5.01 -4.00
CA ALA A 145 10.71 5.75 -5.16
C ALA A 145 9.98 4.84 -6.16
N ILE A 146 8.97 5.41 -6.82
CA ILE A 146 8.20 4.77 -7.90
C ILE A 146 8.02 5.77 -9.05
N GLU A 147 7.97 5.25 -10.28
CA GLU A 147 7.70 6.06 -11.48
C GLU A 147 6.23 5.90 -11.85
N VAL A 148 5.50 7.02 -11.91
CA VAL A 148 4.09 7.05 -12.28
C VAL A 148 3.95 7.52 -13.72
N GLY A 149 3.37 6.67 -14.58
CA GLY A 149 3.09 7.00 -15.97
C GLY A 149 1.70 7.58 -16.19
N ARG A 150 1.40 7.99 -17.43
CA ARG A 150 0.02 8.27 -17.88
C ARG A 150 -0.68 7.00 -18.34
N THR A 151 -2.00 6.98 -18.23
CA THR A 151 -2.85 5.99 -18.88
C THR A 151 -2.73 6.09 -20.42
N ALA A 152 -3.04 5.01 -21.13
CA ALA A 152 -2.88 4.95 -22.59
C ALA A 152 -3.76 5.95 -23.36
N ASP A 153 -4.90 6.35 -22.77
CA ASP A 153 -5.76 7.41 -23.28
C ASP A 153 -5.23 8.83 -22.99
N GLY A 154 -4.18 8.96 -22.19
CA GLY A 154 -3.56 10.23 -21.79
C GLY A 154 -4.40 11.09 -20.85
N CYS A 155 -5.56 10.60 -20.43
CA CYS A 155 -6.53 11.35 -19.61
C CYS A 155 -6.12 11.44 -18.15
N HIS A 156 -5.48 10.40 -17.61
CA HIS A 156 -5.13 10.30 -16.20
C HIS A 156 -3.72 9.78 -16.01
N VAL A 157 -3.25 9.82 -14.77
CA VAL A 157 -2.10 9.03 -14.34
C VAL A 157 -2.50 7.58 -14.06
N GLN A 158 -1.55 6.67 -14.27
CA GLN A 158 -1.68 5.29 -13.82
C GLN A 158 -1.49 5.24 -12.30
N THR A 159 -2.46 4.73 -11.57
CA THR A 159 -2.31 4.52 -10.13
C THR A 159 -1.35 3.38 -9.88
N GLU A 160 -0.23 3.68 -9.22
CA GLU A 160 0.75 2.69 -8.81
C GLU A 160 0.47 2.16 -7.40
N TYR A 161 0.88 0.92 -7.12
CA TYR A 161 0.71 0.29 -5.82
C TYR A 161 2.08 -0.01 -5.20
N MET A 162 2.35 0.56 -4.04
CA MET A 162 3.61 0.45 -3.33
C MET A 162 3.41 -0.23 -1.98
N LEU A 163 4.14 -1.32 -1.77
CA LEU A 163 4.36 -1.89 -0.45
C LEU A 163 5.64 -1.28 0.13
N LEU A 164 5.50 -0.38 1.12
CA LEU A 164 6.64 0.29 1.73
C LEU A 164 7.16 -0.57 2.89
N GLU A 165 8.21 -1.35 2.64
CA GLU A 165 8.74 -2.30 3.61
C GLU A 165 9.50 -1.59 4.76
N VAL A 166 8.94 -1.60 5.96
CA VAL A 166 9.60 -1.07 7.17
C VAL A 166 10.37 -2.16 7.92
N SER A 167 11.47 -1.76 8.55
CA SER A 167 12.29 -2.65 9.39
C SER A 167 11.94 -2.50 10.87
N THR A 168 11.84 -3.62 11.58
CA THR A 168 11.66 -3.61 13.05
C THR A 168 12.97 -3.60 13.83
N THR A 169 14.13 -3.63 13.15
CA THR A 169 15.44 -3.75 13.83
C THR A 169 15.68 -2.59 14.81
N GLY A 170 15.18 -1.39 14.50
CA GLY A 170 15.27 -0.21 15.36
C GLY A 170 14.30 -0.21 16.56
N CYS A 171 13.28 -1.08 16.57
CA CYS A 171 12.25 -1.07 17.62
C CYS A 171 12.72 -1.69 18.94
N LEU A 172 13.90 -2.32 19.00
CA LEU A 172 14.34 -3.15 20.13
C LEU A 172 14.97 -2.36 21.30
N THR A 173 14.80 -1.04 21.36
CA THR A 173 15.46 -0.18 22.37
C THR A 173 14.56 0.44 23.44
N ALA A 174 13.28 0.05 23.56
CA ALA A 174 12.36 0.63 24.55
C ALA A 174 11.92 -0.31 25.70
N GLU A 175 12.69 -1.36 26.01
CA GLU A 175 12.68 -1.93 27.37
C GLU A 175 14.00 -1.56 28.04
N GLN A 176 14.17 -0.26 28.32
CA GLN A 176 15.03 0.10 29.43
C GLN A 176 14.28 -0.37 30.68
N PRO A 177 14.78 -1.36 31.46
CA PRO A 177 14.13 -1.73 32.71
C PRO A 177 13.94 -0.45 33.52
N ASP A 178 12.81 -0.31 34.23
CA ASP A 178 12.52 0.79 35.14
C ASP A 178 13.72 1.06 36.06
N VAL A 179 14.70 1.82 35.59
CA VAL A 179 15.73 2.41 36.42
C VAL A 179 14.98 3.54 37.05
N ALA A 180 14.45 3.26 38.25
CA ALA A 180 13.85 4.27 39.10
C ALA A 180 14.73 5.53 39.02
N PRO A 181 14.16 6.71 38.74
CA PRO A 181 14.95 7.93 38.66
C PRO A 181 15.82 8.02 39.91
N PRO A 182 17.11 8.41 39.79
CA PRO A 182 17.99 8.50 40.94
C PRO A 182 17.28 9.34 42.02
N PRO A 183 17.29 8.89 43.29
CA PRO A 183 16.61 9.62 44.35
C PRO A 183 17.09 11.07 44.32
N PRO A 184 16.19 12.05 44.55
CA PRO A 184 16.58 13.45 44.57
C PRO A 184 17.77 13.61 45.53
N PRO A 185 18.76 14.44 45.20
CA PRO A 185 19.90 14.66 46.08
C PRO A 185 19.38 15.02 47.46
N GLY A 186 19.66 14.15 48.43
CA GLY A 186 19.29 14.39 49.82
C GLY A 186 19.86 15.74 50.25
N PRO A 187 19.17 16.48 51.14
CA PRO A 187 19.69 17.74 51.65
C PRO A 187 21.11 17.50 52.16
N ALA A 188 22.07 18.24 51.61
CA ALA A 188 23.46 18.16 52.04
C ALA A 188 23.50 18.32 53.56
N SER A 189 23.87 17.25 54.26
CA SER A 189 24.15 17.27 55.69
C SER A 189 25.43 18.07 55.89
N GLY A 190 25.30 19.39 55.78
CA GLY A 190 26.33 20.34 56.16
C GLY A 190 26.50 20.33 57.69
N PRO A 191 27.70 20.62 58.20
CA PRO A 191 28.06 20.51 59.62
C PRO A 191 27.41 21.54 60.57
N TRP A 192 26.30 22.18 60.18
CA TRP A 192 25.75 23.36 60.87
C TRP A 192 24.43 23.12 61.60
N SER A 193 24.01 21.86 61.79
CA SER A 193 22.86 21.58 62.64
C SER A 193 23.30 21.50 64.11
N LEU A 194 22.65 22.33 64.93
CA LEU A 194 22.65 22.41 66.41
C LEU A 194 23.43 23.58 67.03
N ILE A 195 22.88 24.78 66.87
CA ILE A 195 22.87 25.76 67.96
C ILE A 195 21.50 25.61 68.64
N THR A 196 21.45 24.84 69.72
CA THR A 196 20.30 24.82 70.64
C THR A 196 20.52 25.95 71.65
N PRO A 197 19.64 26.96 71.76
CA PRO A 197 19.74 27.92 72.85
C PRO A 197 19.42 27.25 74.20
N PRO A 198 20.05 27.69 75.31
CA PRO A 198 19.79 27.12 76.62
C PRO A 198 18.36 27.44 77.07
N ALA A 199 17.76 26.46 77.75
CA ALA A 199 16.45 26.55 78.36
C ALA A 199 16.38 27.74 79.35
N ALA A 200 15.34 28.56 79.22
CA ALA A 200 14.93 29.50 80.26
C ALA A 200 14.19 28.73 81.37
N GLY A 201 14.42 29.13 82.61
CA GLY A 201 14.04 28.43 83.84
C GLY A 201 12.58 28.54 84.24
#